data_AF-A0A0G1MBS1-F1
#
_entry.id   AF-A0A0G1MBS1-F1
#
_cell.length_a   1.000
_cell.length_b   1.000
_cell.length_c   1.000
_cell.angle_alpha   90.00
_cell.angle_beta   90.00
_cell.angle_gamma   90.00
#
_symmetry.space_group_name_H-M   'P 1'
#
loop_
_entity.id
_entity.type
_entity.pdbx_description
1 polymer ?
#
loop_
_entity_poly.entity_id
_entity_poly.type
_entity_poly.pdbx_seq_one_letter_code
_entity_poly.pdbx_strand_id
1 'polypeptide(L)'
;MAIASKAGTRKLFMNAINTSAHSLNKKSKVSVDVLCTTLDDIFFENNVECCDLLKMDCEGAEYEIILSASMATLKKISQIIMEYHAPECFG
;
A
#
# COMPACT_ATOMS: atom_id res chain seq x y z
N MET A 1 3.61 8.47 -6.40
CA MET A 1 2.23 8.02 -6.13
C MET A 1 2.34 6.80 -5.23
N ALA A 2 1.57 6.74 -4.14
CA ALA A 2 1.55 5.62 -3.21
C ALA A 2 0.19 4.89 -3.28
N ILE A 3 0.15 3.64 -2.85
CA ILE A 3 -1.11 2.88 -2.70
C ILE A 3 -1.43 2.81 -1.21
N ALA A 4 -2.67 3.11 -0.84
CA ALA A 4 -3.13 3.10 0.54
C ALA A 4 -4.61 2.70 0.63
N SER A 5 -5.15 2.69 1.85
CA SER A 5 -6.55 2.37 2.12
C SER A 5 -7.58 3.37 1.56
N LYS A 6 -7.12 4.56 1.14
CA LYS A 6 -7.97 5.61 0.56
C LYS A 6 -7.16 6.53 -0.34
N ALA A 7 -7.82 7.07 -1.37
CA ALA A 7 -7.25 8.12 -2.20
C ALA A 7 -7.08 9.44 -1.43
N GLY A 8 -6.16 10.28 -1.92
CA GLY A 8 -5.90 11.61 -1.40
C GLY A 8 -4.47 11.80 -0.90
N THR A 9 -4.20 12.93 -0.25
CA THR A 9 -2.85 13.25 0.22
C THR A 9 -2.59 12.65 1.59
N ARG A 10 -1.48 11.93 1.76
CA ARG A 10 -1.00 11.42 3.05
C ARG A 10 0.46 11.81 3.28
N LYS A 11 0.88 11.78 4.55
CA LYS A 11 2.28 11.99 4.93
C LYS A 11 3.05 10.69 4.83
N LEU A 12 4.07 10.67 3.99
CA LEU A 12 5.11 9.65 3.98
C LEU A 12 6.22 10.11 4.92
N PHE A 13 6.48 9.33 5.96
CA PHE A 13 7.51 9.63 6.93
C PHE A 13 8.84 9.02 6.49
N MET A 14 9.87 9.87 6.47
CA MET A 14 11.19 9.51 5.98
C MET A 14 12.01 8.93 7.13
N ASN A 15 12.66 7.80 6.89
CA ASN A 15 13.66 7.24 7.79
C ASN A 15 15.04 7.79 7.38
N ALA A 16 15.67 8.51 8.31
CA ALA A 16 16.92 9.23 8.05
C ALA A 16 18.14 8.31 7.93
N ILE A 17 18.04 7.05 8.36
CA ILE A 17 19.15 6.09 8.38
C ILE A 17 18.97 5.06 7.27
N ASN A 18 17.75 4.53 7.11
CA ASN A 18 17.42 3.58 6.06
C ASN A 18 16.38 4.19 5.11
N THR A 19 16.81 4.63 3.92
CA THR A 19 15.94 5.27 2.95
C THR A 19 14.93 4.34 2.29
N SER A 20 15.14 3.01 2.34
CA SER A 20 14.11 2.07 1.88
C SER A 20 12.93 2.00 2.84
N ALA A 21 13.19 2.14 4.14
CA ALA A 21 12.19 2.03 5.21
C ALA A 21 11.37 3.31 5.44
N HIS A 22 11.01 4.03 4.37
CA HIS A 22 10.04 5.13 4.43
C HIS A 22 8.64 4.55 4.57
N SER A 23 7.81 5.13 5.44
CA SER A 23 6.52 4.51 5.78
C SER A 23 5.40 5.52 5.92
N LEU A 24 4.19 5.12 5.53
CA LEU A 24 2.97 5.88 5.82
C LEU A 24 2.56 5.76 7.30
N ASN A 25 3.03 4.71 7.99
CA ASN A 25 2.58 4.36 9.33
C ASN A 25 3.61 4.64 10.42
N LYS A 26 4.92 4.63 10.10
CA LYS A 26 6.00 4.90 11.07
C LYS A 26 6.37 6.39 11.12
N LYS A 27 5.79 7.13 12.06
CA LYS A 27 6.05 8.57 12.22
C LYS A 27 7.53 8.88 12.43
N SER A 28 8.00 9.94 11.78
CA SER A 28 9.35 10.50 11.98
C SER A 28 9.30 12.03 11.94
N LYS A 29 10.45 12.69 12.22
CA LYS A 29 10.56 14.16 12.21
C LYS A 29 10.47 14.77 10.80
N VAL A 30 10.71 13.97 9.77
CA VAL A 30 10.75 14.43 8.37
C VAL A 30 9.67 13.69 7.60
N SER A 31 8.79 14.42 6.95
CA SER A 31 7.73 13.85 6.12
C SER A 31 7.55 14.63 4.84
N VAL A 32 7.16 13.94 3.78
CA VAL A 32 6.71 14.55 2.53
C VAL A 32 5.24 14.21 2.30
N ASP A 33 4.50 15.14 1.72
CA ASP A 33 3.12 14.88 1.32
C ASP A 33 3.14 14.11 0.00
N VAL A 34 2.44 12.97 -0.04
CA VAL A 34 2.36 12.11 -1.23
C VAL A 34 0.89 11.87 -1.60
N LEU A 35 0.62 11.91 -2.90
CA LEU A 35 -0.66 11.49 -3.44
C LEU A 35 -0.78 9.97 -3.35
N CYS A 36 -1.85 9.53 -2.72
CA CYS A 36 -2.24 8.14 -2.57
C CYS A 36 -3.44 7.83 -3.47
N THR A 37 -3.47 6.61 -3.97
CA THR A 37 -4.61 5.97 -4.65
C THR A 37 -4.96 4.66 -3.95
N THR A 38 -6.07 4.03 -4.31
CA THR A 38 -6.45 2.71 -3.80
C THR A 38 -6.15 1.59 -4.78
N LEU A 39 -6.16 0.35 -4.31
CA LEU A 39 -6.06 -0.82 -5.21
C LEU A 39 -7.26 -0.90 -6.16
N ASP A 40 -8.45 -0.54 -5.69
CA ASP A 40 -9.67 -0.49 -6.50
C ASP A 40 -9.55 0.55 -7.63
N ASP A 41 -9.06 1.74 -7.32
CA ASP A 41 -8.85 2.81 -8.30
C ASP A 41 -7.83 2.36 -9.36
N ILE A 42 -6.72 1.71 -8.96
CA ILE A 42 -5.73 1.19 -9.90
C ILE A 42 -6.37 0.18 -10.87
N PHE A 43 -7.18 -0.75 -10.37
CA PHE A 43 -7.84 -1.73 -11.22
C PHE A 43 -8.86 -1.09 -12.15
N PHE A 44 -9.61 -0.09 -11.67
CA PHE A 44 -10.59 0.63 -12.46
C PHE A 44 -9.93 1.47 -13.56
N GLU A 45 -9.00 2.35 -13.20
CA GLU A 45 -8.35 3.29 -14.11
C GLU A 45 -7.55 2.58 -15.21
N ASN A 46 -6.97 1.42 -14.91
CA ASN A 46 -6.20 0.64 -15.86
C ASN A 46 -7.03 -0.43 -16.58
N ASN A 47 -8.35 -0.49 -16.35
CA ASN A 47 -9.25 -1.50 -16.91
C ASN A 47 -8.75 -2.94 -16.68
N VAL A 48 -8.25 -3.22 -15.46
CA VAL A 48 -7.78 -4.55 -15.09
C VAL A 48 -8.98 -5.44 -14.81
N GLU A 49 -9.23 -6.37 -15.71
CA GLU A 49 -10.27 -7.39 -15.57
C GLU A 49 -9.75 -8.67 -14.89
N CYS A 50 -8.47 -9.00 -15.11
CA CYS A 50 -7.76 -10.12 -14.50
C CYS A 50 -6.33 -9.70 -14.14
N CYS A 51 -5.87 -10.14 -12.97
CA CYS A 51 -4.49 -9.99 -12.50
C CYS A 51 -3.99 -11.37 -12.08
N ASP A 52 -3.14 -11.99 -12.91
CA ASP A 52 -2.62 -13.33 -12.61
C ASP A 52 -1.73 -13.32 -11.35
N LEU A 53 -0.95 -12.25 -11.18
CA LEU A 53 -0.04 -12.10 -10.06
C LEU A 53 0.03 -10.64 -9.60
N LEU A 54 -0.31 -10.41 -8.33
CA LEU A 54 -0.06 -9.15 -7.62
C LEU A 54 1.17 -9.30 -6.71
N LYS A 55 2.26 -8.59 -7.02
CA LYS A 55 3.39 -8.43 -6.09
C LYS A 55 3.13 -7.25 -5.16
N MET A 56 3.24 -7.47 -3.86
CA MET A 56 3.14 -6.44 -2.83
C MET A 56 4.41 -6.40 -2.01
N ASP A 57 5.03 -5.24 -2.00
CA ASP A 57 6.28 -4.96 -1.32
C ASP A 57 6.22 -3.47 -1.00
N CYS A 58 5.45 -3.16 0.04
CA CYS A 58 5.16 -1.81 0.48
C CYS A 58 5.67 -1.72 1.90
N GLU A 59 6.37 -0.66 2.26
CA GLU A 59 7.04 -0.58 3.57
C GLU A 59 6.04 -0.25 4.71
N GLY A 60 5.11 -1.18 4.99
CA GLY A 60 4.12 -1.15 6.07
C GLY A 60 2.68 -0.81 5.69
N ALA A 61 2.32 -0.77 4.40
CA ALA A 61 0.95 -0.46 3.93
C ALA A 61 0.14 -1.68 3.44
N GLU A 62 0.74 -2.87 3.41
CA GLU A 62 0.18 -4.08 2.79
C GLU A 62 -1.16 -4.47 3.42
N TYR A 63 -1.23 -4.47 4.75
CA TYR A 63 -2.45 -4.76 5.50
C TYR A 63 -3.56 -3.76 5.20
N GLU A 64 -3.25 -2.45 5.24
CA GLU A 64 -4.30 -1.44 5.00
C GLU A 64 -4.83 -1.52 3.56
N ILE A 65 -3.96 -1.82 2.59
CA ILE A 65 -4.35 -1.96 1.18
C ILE A 65 -5.27 -3.16 1.02
N ILE A 66 -4.86 -4.36 1.46
CA ILE A 66 -5.67 -5.58 1.30
C ILE A 66 -6.99 -5.50 2.06
N LEU A 67 -6.99 -5.01 3.30
CA LEU A 67 -8.21 -4.94 4.11
C LEU A 67 -9.21 -3.90 3.63
N SER A 68 -8.75 -2.89 2.90
CA SER A 68 -9.62 -1.88 2.28
C SER A 68 -10.13 -2.26 0.89
N ALA A 69 -9.44 -3.16 0.19
CA ALA A 69 -9.75 -3.49 -1.19
C ALA A 69 -11.12 -4.17 -1.30
N SER A 70 -11.89 -3.80 -2.33
CA SER A 70 -13.18 -4.41 -2.56
C SER A 70 -13.05 -5.90 -2.89
N MET A 71 -14.04 -6.69 -2.45
CA MET A 71 -14.13 -8.10 -2.84
C MET A 71 -14.19 -8.29 -4.36
N ALA A 72 -14.72 -7.31 -5.10
CA ALA A 72 -14.75 -7.34 -6.57
C ALA A 72 -13.34 -7.28 -7.15
N THR A 73 -12.48 -6.40 -6.64
CA THR A 73 -11.07 -6.30 -7.04
C THR A 73 -10.26 -7.51 -6.61
N LEU A 74 -10.42 -7.95 -5.36
CA LEU A 74 -9.70 -9.13 -4.85
C LEU A 74 -10.00 -10.41 -5.65
N LYS A 75 -11.23 -10.57 -6.13
CA LYS A 75 -11.63 -11.72 -6.98
C LYS A 75 -10.96 -11.73 -8.36
N LYS A 76 -10.45 -10.59 -8.83
CA LYS A 76 -9.73 -10.50 -10.10
C LYS A 76 -8.27 -10.92 -9.97
N ILE A 77 -7.77 -11.11 -8.74
CA ILE A 77 -6.38 -11.45 -8.47
C ILE A 77 -6.28 -12.96 -8.24
N SER A 78 -5.51 -13.65 -9.09
CA SER A 78 -5.33 -15.09 -8.98
C SER A 78 -4.31 -15.46 -7.90
N GLN A 79 -3.21 -14.71 -7.81
CA GLN A 79 -2.13 -14.95 -6.84
C GLN A 79 -1.60 -13.64 -6.27
N ILE A 80 -1.25 -13.66 -4.99
CA ILE A 80 -0.58 -12.56 -4.30
C ILE A 80 0.76 -13.08 -3.79
N ILE A 81 1.84 -12.41 -4.15
CA ILE A 81 3.16 -12.58 -3.53
C ILE A 81 3.45 -11.32 -2.74
N MET A 82 3.65 -11.47 -1.43
CA MET A 82 3.77 -10.34 -0.52
C MET A 82 4.98 -10.50 0.39
N GLU A 83 5.82 -9.47 0.45
CA GLU A 83 6.66 -9.19 1.61
C GLU A 83 5.80 -8.37 2.58
N TYR A 84 5.68 -8.84 3.83
CA TYR A 84 4.82 -8.19 4.83
C TYR A 84 5.67 -7.53 5.92
N HIS A 85 5.40 -6.26 6.16
CA HIS A 85 6.01 -5.49 7.25
C HIS A 85 5.00 -5.33 8.39
N ALA A 86 5.11 -6.18 9.42
CA ALA A 86 4.18 -6.17 10.54
C ALA A 86 4.25 -4.84 11.32
N PRO A 87 3.10 -4.26 11.70
CA PRO A 87 3.08 -3.13 12.64
C PRO A 87 3.69 -3.55 13.98
N GLU A 88 4.33 -2.60 14.69
CA GLU A 88 5.06 -2.84 15.95
C GLU A 88 4.18 -3.43 17.08
N CYS A 89 2.87 -3.58 16.88
CA CYS A 89 1.89 -4.15 17.82
C CYS A 89 1.26 -5.46 17.29
N PHE A 90 2.07 -6.51 17.21
CA PHE A 90 1.65 -7.90 17.44
C PHE A 90 2.65 -8.56 18.42
N GLY A 91 2.90 -7.88 19.54
CA GLY A 91 3.70 -8.31 20.68
C GLY A 91 3.21 -7.64 21.95
#